data_AF-A0A494XW99-F1
#
_entry.id   AF-A0A494XW99-F1
#
_cell.length_a   1.000
_cell.length_b   1.000
_cell.length_c   1.000
_cell.angle_alpha   90.00
_cell.angle_beta   90.00
_cell.angle_gamma   90.00
#
_symmetry.space_group_name_H-M   'P 1'
#
loop_
_entity.id
_entity.type
_entity.pdbx_description
1 polymer ?
#
loop_
_entity_poly.entity_id
_entity_poly.type
_entity_poly.pdbx_seq_one_letter_code
_entity_poly.pdbx_strand_id
1 'polypeptide(L)'
;MRRGRHMAAAEHPYLSSNRAETPIISLKPNRMADLTEEIDRLRKEMTETFLQEHSFIADSVMELSRRLDQKINEYMKQVLLSREEVR
;
A
#
# COMPACT_ATOMS: atom_id res chain seq x y z
N MET A 1 -8.47 -54.17 41.69
CA MET A 1 -9.03 -52.81 41.49
C MET A 1 -7.91 -51.92 40.98
N ARG A 2 -8.02 -51.41 39.74
CA ARG A 2 -7.12 -50.37 39.20
C ARG A 2 -7.61 -49.00 39.66
N ARG A 3 -6.67 -48.10 39.96
CA ARG A 3 -6.73 -46.61 40.10
C ARG A 3 -5.97 -46.21 41.38
N GLY A 4 -5.05 -45.26 41.38
CA GLY A 4 -4.62 -44.34 40.33
C GLY A 4 -3.24 -43.79 40.68
N ARG A 5 -2.47 -43.50 39.62
CA ARG A 5 -1.23 -42.71 39.64
C ARG A 5 -1.58 -41.29 39.24
N HIS A 6 -0.65 -40.37 39.50
CA HIS A 6 -0.57 -38.93 39.16
C HIS A 6 -0.85 -38.03 40.37
N MET A 7 0.15 -37.63 41.17
CA MET A 7 1.38 -36.85 40.90
C MET A 7 1.12 -35.42 40.37
N ALA A 8 1.45 -34.50 41.29
CA ALA A 8 2.25 -33.29 41.11
C ALA A 8 1.57 -31.99 40.65
N ALA A 9 1.90 -30.96 41.43
CA ALA A 9 1.53 -29.57 41.38
C ALA A 9 2.41 -28.76 40.41
N ALA A 10 1.99 -27.51 40.20
CA ALA A 10 2.58 -26.47 39.34
C ALA A 10 2.41 -26.80 37.85
N GLU A 11 1.91 -25.92 36.98
CA GLU A 11 2.47 -24.59 36.76
C GLU A 11 1.39 -23.59 36.28
N HIS A 12 1.42 -22.39 36.86
CA HIS A 12 0.96 -21.19 36.17
C HIS A 12 2.09 -20.72 35.26
N PRO A 13 1.80 -20.45 33.98
CA PRO A 13 2.39 -19.34 33.28
C PRO A 13 1.28 -18.30 33.07
N TYR A 14 1.19 -17.37 34.01
CA TYR A 14 0.94 -15.99 33.64
C TYR A 14 1.98 -15.64 32.58
N LEU A 15 1.54 -15.33 31.37
CA LEU A 15 2.15 -14.44 30.39
C LEU A 15 1.21 -14.47 29.19
N SER A 16 0.07 -13.77 29.35
CA SER A 16 -0.81 -13.45 28.24
C SER A 16 0.00 -12.56 27.31
N SER A 17 0.61 -13.20 26.30
CA SER A 17 1.53 -12.57 25.36
C SER A 17 0.80 -11.43 24.67
N ASN A 18 1.22 -10.23 25.04
CA ASN A 18 0.93 -8.93 24.49
C ASN A 18 0.38 -9.05 23.07
N ARG A 19 -0.95 -8.97 22.93
CA ARG A 19 -1.58 -8.69 21.66
C ARG A 19 -1.05 -7.32 21.27
N ALA A 20 0.02 -7.29 20.48
CA ALA A 20 0.46 -6.09 19.81
C ALA A 20 -0.76 -5.64 19.00
N GLU A 21 -1.45 -4.64 19.53
CA GLU A 21 -2.44 -3.88 18.79
C GLU A 21 -1.66 -3.16 17.70
N THR A 22 -1.34 -3.87 16.63
CA THR A 22 -0.99 -3.23 15.37
C THR A 22 -2.18 -2.34 15.05
N PRO A 23 -1.99 -1.01 14.93
CA PRO A 23 -3.09 -0.12 14.64
C PRO A 23 -3.72 -0.59 13.34
N ILE A 24 -5.00 -0.94 13.39
CA ILE A 24 -5.79 -1.29 12.21
C ILE A 24 -5.70 -0.07 11.29
N ILE A 25 -4.96 -0.26 10.21
CA ILE A 25 -4.55 0.73 9.23
C ILE A 25 -5.81 1.35 8.60
N SER A 26 -6.23 2.48 9.14
CA SER A 26 -7.13 3.44 8.48
C SER A 26 -6.32 4.27 7.48
N LEU A 27 -5.70 3.64 6.47
CA LEU A 27 -4.92 4.33 5.43
C LEU A 27 -5.35 4.06 3.98
N LYS A 28 -6.37 3.22 3.74
CA LYS A 28 -6.61 2.73 2.37
C LYS A 28 -7.29 3.69 1.38
N PRO A 29 -8.30 4.50 1.75
CA PRO A 29 -8.92 5.39 0.76
C PRO A 29 -8.06 6.63 0.44
N ASN A 30 -7.29 7.12 1.40
CA ASN A 30 -6.55 8.37 1.24
C ASN A 30 -5.43 8.24 0.20
N ARG A 31 -4.65 7.14 0.27
CA ARG A 31 -3.54 6.94 -0.66
C ARG A 31 -3.98 6.75 -2.12
N MET A 32 -5.13 6.13 -2.37
CA MET A 32 -5.64 6.01 -3.74
C MET A 32 -6.13 7.35 -4.29
N ALA A 33 -6.75 8.17 -3.44
CA ALA A 33 -7.14 9.54 -3.80
C ALA A 33 -5.91 10.41 -4.08
N ASP A 34 -4.90 10.36 -3.21
CA ASP A 34 -3.63 11.09 -3.38
C ASP A 34 -2.93 10.72 -4.69
N LEU A 35 -2.87 9.41 -5.00
CA LEU A 35 -2.28 8.92 -6.27
C LEU A 35 -3.08 9.37 -7.48
N THR A 36 -4.41 9.42 -7.38
CA THR A 36 -5.27 9.90 -8.48
C THR A 36 -5.01 11.39 -8.74
N GLU A 37 -4.97 12.21 -7.68
CA GLU A 37 -4.66 13.63 -7.81
C GLU A 37 -3.26 13.85 -8.40
N GLU A 38 -2.26 13.10 -7.95
CA GLU A 38 -0.89 13.21 -8.45
C GLU A 38 -0.77 12.81 -9.93
N ILE A 39 -1.47 11.74 -10.34
CA ILE A 39 -1.56 11.31 -11.75
C ILE A 39 -2.18 12.42 -12.60
N ASP A 40 -3.28 13.04 -12.15
CA ASP A 40 -3.96 14.08 -12.92
C ASP A 40 -3.13 15.36 -13.01
N ARG A 41 -2.42 15.75 -11.94
CA ARG A 41 -1.45 16.85 -11.98
C ARG A 41 -0.33 16.58 -12.98
N LEU A 42 0.28 15.39 -12.96
CA LEU A 42 1.36 15.02 -13.89
C LEU A 42 0.88 14.96 -15.35
N ARG A 43 -0.34 14.49 -15.61
CA ARG A 43 -0.95 14.53 -16.96
C ARG A 43 -1.08 15.95 -17.47
N LYS A 44 -1.56 16.86 -16.62
CA LYS A 44 -1.72 18.27 -16.96
C LYS A 44 -0.35 18.91 -17.26
N GLU A 45 0.61 18.74 -16.36
CA GLU A 45 1.96 19.28 -16.52
C GLU A 45 2.67 18.74 -17.77
N MET A 46 2.56 17.43 -18.04
CA MET A 46 3.10 16.82 -19.25
C MET A 46 2.46 17.39 -20.51
N THR A 47 1.14 17.63 -20.49
CA THR A 47 0.42 18.22 -21.63
C THR A 47 0.85 19.66 -21.88
N GLU A 48 0.94 20.47 -20.82
CA GLU A 48 1.39 21.86 -20.90
C GLU A 48 2.84 21.95 -21.40
N THR A 49 3.71 21.08 -20.88
CA THR A 49 5.13 21.00 -21.31
C THR A 49 5.23 20.58 -22.77
N PHE A 50 4.45 19.59 -23.21
CA PHE A 50 4.41 19.20 -24.63
C PHE A 50 3.97 20.37 -25.53
N LEU A 51 2.97 21.15 -25.11
CA LEU A 51 2.51 22.31 -25.87
C LEU A 51 3.58 23.41 -25.95
N GLN A 52 4.43 23.55 -24.95
CA GLN A 52 5.55 24.50 -24.94
C GLN A 52 6.72 24.03 -25.82
N GLU A 53 7.09 22.75 -25.71
CA GLU A 53 8.24 22.16 -26.40
C GLU A 53 7.93 21.77 -27.85
N HIS A 54 6.63 21.62 -28.18
CA HIS A 54 6.14 21.09 -29.46
C HIS A 54 6.75 19.73 -29.85
N SER A 55 7.19 18.95 -28.86
CA SER A 55 7.91 17.70 -29.08
C SER A 55 7.64 16.70 -27.99
N PHE A 56 7.24 15.49 -28.37
CA PHE A 56 7.06 14.38 -27.42
C PHE A 56 8.37 13.77 -26.94
N ILE A 57 9.46 14.00 -27.67
CA ILE A 57 10.80 13.46 -27.35
C ILE A 57 11.69 14.49 -26.65
N ALA A 58 11.15 15.67 -26.31
CA ALA A 58 11.85 16.62 -25.46
C ALA A 58 12.15 15.97 -24.10
N ASP A 59 13.35 16.19 -23.57
CA ASP A 59 13.79 15.57 -22.32
C ASP A 59 12.86 15.89 -21.15
N SER A 60 12.30 17.11 -21.13
CA SER A 60 11.31 17.59 -20.17
C SER A 60 10.00 16.78 -20.22
N VAL A 61 9.44 16.58 -21.41
CA VAL A 61 8.22 15.76 -21.63
C VAL A 61 8.48 14.29 -21.30
N MET A 62 9.64 13.76 -21.71
CA MET A 62 10.03 12.37 -21.42
C MET A 62 10.21 12.12 -19.93
N GLU A 63 10.76 13.09 -19.17
CA GLU A 63 10.87 12.99 -17.73
C GLU A 63 9.51 13.00 -17.03
N LEU A 64 8.60 13.88 -17.46
CA LEU A 64 7.23 13.90 -16.95
C LEU A 64 6.48 12.60 -17.25
N SER A 65 6.66 12.04 -18.46
CA SER A 65 6.11 10.73 -18.83
C SER A 65 6.62 9.62 -17.91
N ARG A 66 7.93 9.56 -17.64
CA ARG A 66 8.49 8.56 -16.72
C ARG A 66 7.91 8.67 -15.31
N ARG A 67 7.75 9.90 -14.79
CA ARG A 67 7.16 10.14 -13.46
C ARG A 67 5.68 9.75 -13.43
N LEU A 68 4.93 10.09 -14.47
CA LEU A 68 3.53 9.72 -14.61
C LEU A 68 3.37 8.19 -14.61
N ASP A 69 4.19 7.47 -15.37
CA ASP A 69 4.17 6.01 -15.43
C ASP A 69 4.46 5.38 -14.07
N GLN A 70 5.40 5.93 -13.30
CA GLN A 70 5.67 5.45 -11.93
C GLN A 70 4.42 5.55 -11.04
N LYS A 71 3.68 6.66 -11.12
CA LYS A 71 2.47 6.87 -10.32
C LYS A 71 1.30 6.01 -10.76
N ILE A 72 1.13 5.83 -12.07
CA ILE A 72 0.15 4.87 -12.60
C ILE A 72 0.48 3.47 -12.09
N ASN A 73 1.74 3.04 -12.17
CA ASN A 73 2.17 1.73 -11.68
C ASN A 73 1.92 1.57 -10.17
N GLU A 74 2.15 2.62 -9.37
CA GLU A 74 1.86 2.61 -7.94
C GLU A 74 0.36 2.48 -7.66
N TYR A 75 -0.48 3.27 -8.34
CA TYR A 75 -1.93 3.18 -8.25
C TYR A 75 -2.44 1.79 -8.61
N MET A 76 -1.95 1.23 -9.72
CA MET A 76 -2.35 -0.11 -10.16
C MET A 76 -2.00 -1.18 -9.13
N LYS A 77 -0.84 -1.09 -8.47
CA LYS A 77 -0.50 -2.00 -7.36
C LYS A 77 -1.48 -1.88 -6.20
N GLN A 78 -1.88 -0.66 -5.83
CA GLN A 78 -2.88 -0.47 -4.76
C GLN A 78 -4.24 -1.07 -5.10
N VAL A 79 -4.68 -0.90 -6.36
CA VAL A 79 -5.93 -1.49 -6.85
C VAL A 79 -5.88 -3.01 -6.80
N LEU A 80 -4.77 -3.62 -7.23
CA LEU A 80 -4.58 -5.07 -7.21
C LEU A 80 -4.59 -5.63 -5.79
N LEU A 81 -3.82 -5.03 -4.88
CA LEU A 81 -3.76 -5.44 -3.47
C LEU A 81 -5.13 -5.33 -2.80
N SER A 82 -5.84 -4.23 -3.02
CA SER A 82 -7.18 -4.02 -2.45
C SER A 82 -8.18 -5.08 -2.93
N ARG A 83 -8.00 -5.64 -4.13
CA ARG A 83 -8.87 -6.69 -4.69
C ARG A 83 -8.54 -8.08 -4.12
N GLU A 84 -7.28 -8.33 -3.78
CA GLU A 84 -6.85 -9.60 -3.17
C GLU A 84 -7.30 -9.74 -1.72
N GLU A 85 -7.33 -8.63 -0.96
CA GLU A 85 -7.79 -8.62 0.44
C GLU A 85 -9.30 -8.87 0.61
N VAL A 86 -10.07 -8.79 -0.47
CA VAL A 86 -11.53 -9.01 -0.49
C VAL A 86 -11.88 -10.48 -0.83
N ARG A 87 -10.91 -11.29 -1.22
CA ARG A 87 -11.09 -12.72 -1.54
C ARG A 87 -10.81 -13.63 -0.34
#